data_AF-A0A952XQA3-F1
#
_entry.id   AF-A0A952XQA3-F1
#
_cell.length_a   1.000
_cell.length_b   1.000
_cell.length_c   1.000
_cell.angle_alpha   90.00
_cell.angle_beta   90.00
_cell.angle_gamma   90.00
#
_symmetry.space_group_name_H-M   'P 1'
#
loop_
_entity.id
_entity.type
_entity.pdbx_description
1 polymer ?
#
loop_
_entity_poly.entity_id
_entity_poly.type
_entity_poly.pdbx_seq_one_letter_code
_entity_poly.pdbx_strand_id
1 'polypeptide(L)'
;MKDLMEPVGDWVVESLIQGAWMREYHEWEKATKRYFEGQHQRNGSSQSKLVGSHLDKVRSQLILFGAVVSDTVIDTLDAQRRLINSAKHDEEYFATEQEYRTLVKAIANFWNELDRQEKFTPPAPTHLRPT
;
A
#
# COMPACT_ATOMS: atom_id res chain seq x y z
N MET A 1 -31.88 1.11 -31.45
CA MET A 1 -30.75 0.21 -31.10
C MET A 1 -29.50 0.99 -30.67
N LYS A 2 -29.60 2.30 -30.37
CA LYS A 2 -28.52 3.08 -29.72
C LYS A 2 -28.80 3.31 -28.23
N ASP A 3 -30.06 3.32 -27.81
CA ASP A 3 -30.46 3.66 -26.43
C ASP A 3 -30.37 2.50 -25.41
N LEU A 4 -29.89 1.33 -25.82
CA LEU A 4 -29.67 0.17 -24.93
C LEU A 4 -28.19 -0.09 -24.64
N MET A 5 -27.27 0.61 -25.30
CA MET A 5 -25.83 0.40 -25.14
C MET A 5 -25.18 1.38 -24.15
N GLU A 6 -25.75 2.57 -23.93
CA GLU A 6 -25.27 3.51 -22.91
C GLU A 6 -25.31 2.93 -21.48
N PRO A 7 -26.44 2.36 -20.98
CA PRO A 7 -26.48 1.83 -19.62
C PRO A 7 -25.65 0.55 -19.44
N VAL A 8 -25.32 -0.17 -20.52
CA VAL A 8 -24.51 -1.39 -20.48
C VAL A 8 -23.00 -1.07 -20.47
N GLY A 9 -22.59 0.08 -21.00
CA GLY A 9 -21.19 0.52 -20.98
C GLY A 9 -20.72 0.96 -19.60
N ASP A 10 -21.58 1.69 -18.88
CA ASP A 10 -21.22 2.34 -17.63
C ASP A 10 -20.97 1.33 -16.49
N TRP A 11 -21.86 0.34 -16.30
CA TRP A 11 -21.67 -0.68 -15.25
C TRP A 11 -20.42 -1.55 -15.49
N VAL A 12 -20.05 -1.81 -16.75
CA VAL A 12 -18.84 -2.56 -17.08
C VAL A 12 -17.60 -1.75 -16.68
N VAL A 13 -17.58 -0.47 -17.02
CA VAL A 13 -16.47 0.42 -16.67
C VAL A 13 -16.37 0.57 -15.15
N GLU A 14 -17.47 0.80 -14.45
CA GLU A 14 -17.54 0.90 -12.98
C GLU A 14 -17.06 -0.40 -12.31
N SER A 15 -17.49 -1.56 -12.82
CA SER A 15 -17.06 -2.87 -12.31
C SER A 15 -15.55 -3.10 -12.51
N LEU A 16 -15.02 -2.67 -13.66
CA LEU A 16 -13.58 -2.74 -13.94
C LEU A 16 -12.77 -1.82 -13.03
N ILE A 17 -13.25 -0.59 -12.80
CA ILE A 17 -12.62 0.36 -11.88
C ILE A 17 -12.65 -0.19 -10.45
N GLN A 18 -13.81 -0.67 -9.98
CA GLN A 18 -13.97 -1.30 -8.67
C GLN A 18 -12.99 -2.47 -8.50
N GLY A 19 -12.94 -3.37 -9.48
CA GLY A 19 -12.05 -4.53 -9.46
C GLY A 19 -10.57 -4.15 -9.45
N ALA A 20 -10.17 -3.17 -10.27
CA ALA A 20 -8.81 -2.66 -10.30
C ALA A 20 -8.44 -1.98 -8.98
N TRP A 21 -9.30 -1.12 -8.45
CA TRP A 21 -9.10 -0.41 -7.19
C TRP A 21 -8.88 -1.36 -6.00
N MET A 22 -9.74 -2.36 -5.83
CA MET A 22 -9.57 -3.37 -4.79
C MET A 22 -8.28 -4.18 -4.96
N ARG A 23 -7.96 -4.55 -6.21
CA ARG A 23 -6.76 -5.32 -6.54
C ARG A 23 -5.48 -4.54 -6.22
N GLU A 24 -5.38 -3.29 -6.65
CA GLU A 24 -4.18 -2.46 -6.46
C GLU A 24 -3.86 -2.29 -4.97
N TYR A 25 -4.87 -1.99 -4.15
CA TYR A 25 -4.67 -1.86 -2.71
C TYR A 25 -4.18 -3.18 -2.10
N HIS A 26 -4.79 -4.31 -2.48
CA HIS A 26 -4.41 -5.61 -1.95
C HIS A 26 -3.01 -6.06 -2.38
N GLU A 27 -2.61 -5.78 -3.63
CA GLU A 27 -1.25 -6.05 -4.10
C GLU A 27 -0.23 -5.17 -3.38
N TRP A 28 -0.56 -3.90 -3.09
CA TRP A 28 0.27 -3.05 -2.24
C TRP A 28 0.42 -3.63 -0.81
N GLU A 29 -0.65 -4.15 -0.20
CA GLU A 29 -0.56 -4.81 1.12
C GLU A 29 0.36 -6.04 1.10
N LYS A 30 0.32 -6.85 0.05
CA LYS A 30 1.23 -8.00 -0.12
C LYS A 30 2.67 -7.54 -0.33
N ALA A 31 2.88 -6.54 -1.18
CA ALA A 31 4.20 -6.02 -1.51
C ALA A 31 4.88 -5.41 -0.27
N THR A 32 4.15 -4.64 0.54
CA THR A 32 4.66 -4.08 1.79
C THR A 32 5.05 -5.14 2.82
N LYS A 33 4.26 -6.21 2.97
CA LYS A 33 4.62 -7.35 3.84
C LYS A 33 5.95 -7.98 3.40
N ARG A 34 6.05 -8.33 2.12
CA ARG A 34 7.27 -8.93 1.55
C ARG A 34 8.48 -8.01 1.68
N TYR A 35 8.30 -6.71 1.44
CA TYR A 35 9.35 -5.72 1.57
C TYR A 35 9.91 -5.68 2.99
N PHE A 36 9.06 -5.52 4.01
CA PHE A 36 9.51 -5.43 5.40
C PHE A 36 10.06 -6.76 5.93
N GLU A 37 9.52 -7.90 5.48
CA GLU A 37 10.15 -9.21 5.73
C GLU A 37 11.58 -9.27 5.17
N GLY A 38 11.80 -8.78 3.95
CA GLY A 38 13.12 -8.64 3.36
C GLY A 38 14.05 -7.71 4.15
N GLN A 39 13.54 -6.57 4.64
CA GLN A 39 14.31 -5.64 5.48
C GLN A 39 14.71 -6.27 6.81
N HIS A 40 13.80 -7.03 7.46
CA HIS A 40 14.12 -7.77 8.67
C HIS A 40 15.25 -8.78 8.45
N GLN A 41 15.16 -9.57 7.37
CA GLN A 41 16.20 -10.54 7.01
C GLN A 41 17.56 -9.87 6.75
N ARG A 42 17.58 -8.75 6.01
CA ARG A 42 18.82 -8.00 5.73
C ARG A 42 19.46 -7.41 6.97
N ASN A 43 18.64 -6.96 7.93
CA ASN A 43 19.11 -6.32 9.15
C ASN A 43 19.32 -7.30 10.32
N GLY A 44 19.17 -8.61 10.09
CA GLY A 44 19.31 -9.63 11.13
C GLY A 44 18.32 -9.47 12.29
N SER A 45 17.20 -8.79 12.07
CA SER A 45 16.16 -8.58 13.08
C SER A 45 15.00 -9.54 12.89
N SER A 46 14.44 -10.03 13.98
CA SER A 46 13.22 -10.84 13.97
C SER A 46 11.99 -9.95 13.86
N GLN A 47 11.02 -10.39 13.07
CA GLN A 47 9.75 -9.68 12.91
C GLN A 47 9.00 -9.66 14.24
N SER A 48 8.79 -8.48 14.81
CA SER A 48 8.00 -8.34 16.02
C SER A 48 6.50 -8.52 15.68
N LYS A 49 5.73 -9.08 16.63
CA LYS A 49 4.26 -9.11 16.50
C LYS A 49 3.72 -7.70 16.62
N LEU A 50 3.58 -7.02 15.50
CA LEU A 50 2.94 -5.71 15.44
C LEU A 50 1.42 -5.85 15.57
N VAL A 51 0.82 -4.99 16.40
CA VAL A 51 -0.61 -4.94 16.69
C VAL A 51 -1.26 -3.84 15.84
N GLY A 52 -2.54 -4.02 15.49
CA GLY A 52 -3.33 -3.03 14.77
C GLY A 52 -3.64 -3.40 13.32
N SER A 53 -4.16 -2.42 12.58
CA SER A 53 -4.47 -2.53 11.16
C SER A 53 -3.19 -2.72 10.33
N HIS A 54 -3.33 -3.09 9.05
CA HIS A 54 -2.17 -3.20 8.15
C HIS A 54 -1.37 -1.88 8.10
N LEU A 55 -2.05 -0.72 8.08
CA LEU A 55 -1.41 0.59 8.06
C LEU A 55 -0.67 0.91 9.36
N ASP A 56 -1.21 0.50 10.52
CA ASP A 56 -0.50 0.65 11.82
C ASP A 56 0.81 -0.15 11.84
N LYS A 57 0.78 -1.33 11.24
CA LYS A 57 1.97 -2.17 11.08
C LYS A 57 2.96 -1.52 10.13
N VAL A 58 2.52 -0.97 9.00
CA VAL A 58 3.38 -0.24 8.07
C VAL A 58 4.03 0.97 8.77
N ARG A 59 3.27 1.81 9.48
CA ARG A 59 3.82 2.94 10.26
C ARG A 59 4.88 2.48 11.25
N SER A 60 4.58 1.42 12.00
CA SER A 60 5.52 0.86 12.99
C SER A 60 6.81 0.34 12.34
N GLN A 61 6.70 -0.30 11.17
CA GLN A 61 7.85 -0.79 10.40
C GLN A 61 8.69 0.35 9.81
N LEU A 62 8.04 1.40 9.29
CA LEU A 62 8.72 2.61 8.82
C LEU A 62 9.57 3.22 9.94
N ILE A 63 8.99 3.40 11.12
CA ILE A 63 9.71 3.91 12.31
C ILE A 63 10.86 2.99 12.69
N LEU A 64 10.64 1.67 12.72
CA LEU A 64 11.65 0.69 13.09
C LEU A 64 12.88 0.73 12.17
N PHE A 65 12.66 0.89 10.86
CA PHE A 65 13.72 0.95 9.86
C PHE A 65 14.25 2.37 9.60
N GLY A 66 13.79 3.37 10.38
CA GLY A 66 14.20 4.76 10.20
C GLY A 66 13.77 5.37 8.86
N ALA A 67 12.73 4.80 8.23
CA ALA A 67 12.16 5.28 6.98
C ALA A 67 10.99 6.25 7.26
N VAL A 68 10.87 7.26 6.42
CA VAL A 68 9.96 8.40 6.55
C VAL A 68 9.10 8.48 5.29
N VAL A 69 7.88 7.98 5.36
CA VAL A 69 6.87 8.27 4.36
C VAL A 69 5.96 9.36 4.92
N SER A 70 5.59 10.33 4.08
CA SER A 70 4.74 11.45 4.46
C SER A 70 3.40 10.98 5.03
N ASP A 71 2.96 11.62 6.12
CA ASP A 71 1.69 11.29 6.76
C ASP A 71 0.52 11.40 5.77
N THR A 72 0.57 12.36 4.85
CA THR A 72 -0.44 12.51 3.78
C THR A 72 -0.58 11.25 2.93
N VAL A 73 0.52 10.58 2.57
CA VAL A 73 0.47 9.33 1.80
C VAL A 73 -0.14 8.21 2.64
N ILE A 74 0.28 8.08 3.89
CA ILE A 74 -0.22 7.03 4.80
C ILE A 74 -1.71 7.25 5.13
N ASP A 75 -2.13 8.47 5.39
CA ASP A 75 -3.52 8.83 5.66
C ASP A 75 -4.40 8.62 4.43
N THR A 76 -3.89 8.91 3.23
CA THR A 76 -4.60 8.61 1.98
C THR A 76 -4.80 7.11 1.83
N LEU A 77 -3.78 6.30 2.09
CA LEU A 77 -3.89 4.83 2.03
C LEU A 77 -4.85 4.28 3.08
N ASP A 78 -4.88 4.83 4.30
CA ASP A 78 -5.86 4.44 5.32
C ASP A 78 -7.29 4.86 4.95
N ALA A 79 -7.48 6.04 4.37
CA ALA A 79 -8.78 6.47 3.87
C ALA A 79 -9.29 5.53 2.76
N GLN A 80 -8.42 5.17 1.80
CA GLN A 80 -8.75 4.20 0.75
C GLN A 80 -9.07 2.82 1.34
N ARG A 81 -8.30 2.34 2.33
CA ARG A 81 -8.60 1.08 3.04
C ARG A 81 -10.01 1.09 3.64
N ARG A 82 -10.40 2.18 4.30
CA ARG A 82 -11.74 2.32 4.90
C ARG A 82 -12.82 2.26 3.84
N LEU A 83 -12.67 3.00 2.74
CA LEU A 83 -13.60 2.97 1.61
C LEU A 83 -13.71 1.56 1.02
N ILE A 84 -12.58 0.88 0.74
CA ILE A 84 -12.58 -0.49 0.20
C ILE A 84 -13.29 -1.45 1.14
N ASN A 85 -13.10 -1.31 2.46
CA ASN A 85 -13.77 -2.18 3.42
C ASN A 85 -15.27 -1.90 3.50
N SER A 86 -15.70 -0.64 3.41
CA SER A 86 -17.13 -0.31 3.30
C SER A 86 -17.73 -0.87 2.02
N ALA A 87 -17.06 -0.69 0.88
CA ALA A 87 -17.50 -1.16 -0.44
C ALA A 87 -17.67 -2.68 -0.53
N LYS A 88 -16.96 -3.47 0.29
CA LYS A 88 -17.14 -4.93 0.36
C LYS A 88 -18.49 -5.34 0.96
N HIS A 89 -19.14 -4.44 1.69
CA HIS A 89 -20.38 -4.70 2.41
C HIS A 89 -21.56 -3.89 1.86
N ASP A 90 -21.31 -3.01 0.89
CA ASP A 90 -22.30 -2.14 0.27
C ASP A 90 -22.45 -2.54 -1.21
N GLU A 91 -23.60 -3.12 -1.55
CA GLU A 91 -23.89 -3.60 -2.91
C GLU A 91 -24.16 -2.46 -3.90
N GLU A 92 -24.39 -1.23 -3.41
CA GLU A 92 -24.69 -0.06 -4.24
C GLU A 92 -23.45 0.83 -4.49
N TYR A 93 -22.34 0.57 -3.81
CA TYR A 93 -21.13 1.37 -3.95
C TYR A 93 -20.21 0.85 -5.06
N PHE A 94 -19.93 1.72 -6.04
CA PHE A 94 -18.87 1.52 -7.03
C PHE A 94 -17.81 2.61 -6.87
N ALA A 95 -16.54 2.20 -6.88
CA ALA A 95 -15.43 3.13 -6.88
C ALA A 95 -15.43 3.98 -8.14
N THR A 96 -15.22 5.28 -7.94
CA THR A 96 -15.03 6.25 -9.00
C THR A 96 -13.63 6.15 -9.61
N GLU A 97 -13.46 6.62 -10.85
CA GLU A 97 -12.15 6.74 -11.47
C GLU A 97 -11.19 7.60 -10.63
N GLN A 98 -11.71 8.63 -9.97
CA GLN A 98 -10.93 9.51 -9.11
C GLN A 98 -10.41 8.78 -7.86
N GLU A 99 -11.21 7.94 -7.22
CA GLU A 99 -10.76 7.10 -6.09
C GLU A 99 -9.68 6.13 -6.52
N TYR A 100 -9.85 5.49 -7.68
CA TYR A 100 -8.82 4.64 -8.29
C TYR A 100 -7.51 5.40 -8.52
N ARG A 101 -7.56 6.56 -9.20
CA ARG A 101 -6.37 7.38 -9.46
C ARG A 101 -5.72 7.88 -8.16
N THR A 102 -6.52 8.20 -7.16
CA THR A 102 -6.05 8.63 -5.84
C THR A 102 -5.27 7.51 -5.15
N LEU A 103 -5.81 6.29 -5.16
CA LEU A 103 -5.13 5.11 -4.63
C LEU A 103 -3.80 4.85 -5.35
N VAL A 104 -3.82 4.74 -6.68
CA VAL A 104 -2.61 4.44 -7.47
C VAL A 104 -1.53 5.48 -7.25
N LYS A 105 -1.90 6.77 -7.20
CA LYS A 105 -0.96 7.85 -6.89
C LYS A 105 -0.39 7.73 -5.48
N ALA A 106 -1.20 7.41 -4.48
CA ALA A 106 -0.72 7.22 -3.11
C ALA A 106 0.24 6.02 -3.01
N ILE A 107 -0.06 4.90 -3.67
CA ILE A 107 0.83 3.73 -3.77
C ILE A 107 2.15 4.10 -4.44
N ALA A 108 2.11 4.80 -5.57
CA ALA A 108 3.32 5.22 -6.27
C ALA A 108 4.17 6.16 -5.41
N ASN A 109 3.54 7.13 -4.74
CA ASN A 109 4.23 8.06 -3.84
C ASN A 109 4.86 7.33 -2.66
N PHE A 110 4.15 6.36 -2.06
CA PHE A 110 4.68 5.53 -0.99
C PHE A 110 6.00 4.86 -1.39
N TRP A 111 6.01 4.18 -2.54
CA TRP A 111 7.22 3.49 -3.02
C TRP A 111 8.32 4.47 -3.44
N ASN A 112 7.97 5.58 -4.08
CA ASN A 112 8.94 6.62 -4.46
C ASN A 112 9.60 7.26 -3.24
N GLU A 113 8.86 7.49 -2.15
CA GLU A 113 9.42 8.03 -0.91
C GLU A 113 10.32 7.01 -0.20
N LEU A 114 9.97 5.72 -0.24
CA LEU A 114 10.84 4.65 0.27
C LEU A 114 12.12 4.50 -0.54
N ASP A 115 12.04 4.42 -1.87
CA ASP A 115 13.20 4.26 -2.77
C ASP A 115 14.22 5.41 -2.59
N ARG A 116 13.74 6.63 -2.35
CA ARG A 116 14.59 7.80 -2.06
C ARG A 116 15.43 7.61 -0.79
N GLN A 117 14.97 6.79 0.15
CA GLN A 117 15.61 6.59 1.45
C GLN A 117 16.48 5.34 1.48
N GLU A 118 16.14 4.31 0.71
CA GLU A 118 16.97 3.11 0.58
C GLU A 118 18.36 3.37 -0.05
N LYS A 119 18.61 4.58 -0.59
CA LYS A 119 19.88 4.94 -1.21
C LYS A 119 21.09 5.05 -0.26
N PHE A 120 20.96 4.85 1.06
CA PHE A 120 22.13 5.01 1.95
C PHE A 120 22.09 4.19 3.25
N THR A 121 22.34 2.87 3.16
CA THR A 121 23.07 2.17 4.23
C THR A 121 23.88 1.00 3.64
N PRO A 122 25.19 1.15 3.37
CA PRO A 122 26.03 -0.03 3.22
C PRO A 122 25.99 -0.81 4.53
N PRO A 123 25.92 -2.16 4.51
CA PRO A 123 26.04 -2.94 5.74
C PRO A 123 27.33 -2.52 6.42
N ALA A 124 27.25 -2.10 7.69
CA ALA A 124 28.45 -1.86 8.47
C ALA A 124 29.27 -3.16 8.41
N PRO A 125 30.52 -3.14 7.91
CA PRO A 125 31.33 -4.34 7.91
C PRO A 125 31.53 -4.74 9.38
N THR A 126 30.93 -5.85 9.78
CA THR A 126 31.19 -6.50 11.07
C THR A 126 32.57 -7.18 11.00
N HIS A 127 33.62 -6.36 10.84
CA HIS A 127 34.99 -6.68 11.19
C HIS A 127 35.27 -5.76 12.38
N LEU A 128 35.57 -6.21 13.58
CA LEU A 128 36.57 -7.21 13.96
C LEU A 128 36.19 -7.76 15.34
N ARG A 129 36.23 -9.09 15.53
CA ARG A 129 36.47 -9.63 16.88
C ARG A 129 37.98 -9.58 17.11
N PRO A 130 38.50 -8.93 18.15
CA PRO A 130 39.82 -9.25 18.66
C PRO A 130 39.73 -10.57 19.43
N THR A 131 40.56 -11.53 19.03
CA THR A 131 40.98 -12.68 19.85
C THR A 131 41.79 -12.21 21.05
#